data_AF-D2KXE1-F1
#
_entry.id   AF-D2KXE1-F1
#
_cell.length_a   1.000
_cell.length_b   1.000
_cell.length_c   1.000
_cell.angle_alpha   90.00
_cell.angle_beta   90.00
_cell.angle_gamma   90.00
#
_symmetry.space_group_name_H-M   'P 1'
#
loop_
_entity.id
_entity.type
_entity.pdbx_description
1 polymer ?
#
loop_
_entity_poly.entity_id
_entity_poly.type
_entity_poly.pdbx_seq_one_letter_code
_entity_poly.pdbx_strand_id
1 'polypeptide(L)'
;MQLPTSNEGVWVSQVYRSVIKRVLDIFFGVFLLVCLSPLMLVLAIWIKIDSKGPVFFLQERVGRNGKRFTIYKFRSMSDDAPHQIATSEFDAALRYITRGGRVMRETSLDELPQLINVVKGDMSFIGPRPLIPKEEKVLRLRHANGAESVAPGITGLA
;
A
#
# COMPACT_ATOMS: atom_id res chain seq x y z
N MET A 1 -38.72 -0.50 -13.85
CA MET A 1 -37.96 -0.84 -15.07
C MET A 1 -36.73 -1.61 -14.64
N GLN A 2 -36.82 -2.94 -14.60
CA GLN A 2 -35.71 -3.82 -14.24
C GLN A 2 -34.84 -4.01 -15.48
N LEU A 3 -33.55 -3.68 -15.39
CA LEU A 3 -32.59 -3.99 -16.44
C LEU A 3 -32.32 -5.50 -16.42
N PRO A 4 -32.34 -6.20 -17.57
CA PRO A 4 -31.94 -7.60 -17.62
C PRO A 4 -30.43 -7.68 -17.35
N THR A 5 -30.03 -8.27 -16.24
CA THR A 5 -28.62 -8.62 -15.98
C THR A 5 -28.36 -9.97 -16.61
N SER A 6 -27.91 -9.97 -17.87
CA SER A 6 -27.39 -11.18 -18.48
C SER A 6 -26.15 -11.65 -17.68
N ASN A 7 -26.11 -12.93 -17.33
CA ASN A 7 -24.99 -13.54 -16.60
C ASN A 7 -23.63 -13.25 -17.28
N GLU A 8 -23.61 -13.15 -18.60
CA GLU A 8 -22.47 -12.73 -19.43
C GLU A 8 -21.73 -11.50 -18.87
N GLY A 9 -22.46 -10.44 -18.50
CA GLY A 9 -21.85 -9.20 -17.99
C GLY A 9 -21.21 -9.36 -16.61
N VAL A 10 -21.78 -10.21 -15.76
CA VAL A 10 -21.24 -10.54 -14.43
C VAL A 10 -19.96 -11.35 -14.55
N TRP A 11 -19.93 -12.36 -15.44
CA TRP A 11 -18.74 -13.18 -15.70
C TRP A 11 -17.58 -12.38 -16.29
N VAL A 12 -17.85 -11.53 -17.30
CA VAL A 12 -16.81 -10.66 -17.89
C VAL A 12 -16.26 -9.70 -16.83
N SER A 13 -17.12 -9.13 -15.98
CA SER A 13 -16.69 -8.26 -14.88
C SER A 13 -15.82 -8.99 -13.84
N GLN A 14 -16.10 -10.28 -13.57
CA GLN A 14 -15.37 -11.11 -12.62
C GLN A 14 -14.02 -11.60 -13.17
N VAL A 15 -13.96 -12.01 -14.44
CA VAL A 15 -12.71 -12.42 -15.12
C VAL A 15 -11.76 -11.23 -15.28
N TYR A 16 -12.30 -10.07 -15.68
CA TYR A 16 -11.53 -8.82 -15.72
C TYR A 16 -10.99 -8.43 -14.33
N ARG A 17 -11.86 -8.48 -13.29
CA ARG A 17 -11.48 -8.15 -11.90
C ARG A 17 -10.38 -9.03 -11.33
N SER A 18 -10.33 -10.30 -11.71
CA SER A 18 -9.49 -11.30 -11.01
C SER A 18 -8.24 -11.71 -11.79
N VAL A 19 -8.35 -11.99 -13.09
CA VAL A 19 -7.23 -12.53 -13.88
C VAL A 19 -6.50 -11.44 -14.64
N ILE A 20 -7.21 -10.67 -15.48
CA ILE A 20 -6.58 -9.62 -16.30
C ILE A 20 -5.94 -8.57 -15.41
N LYS A 21 -6.69 -8.08 -14.42
CA LYS A 21 -6.17 -7.14 -13.43
C LYS A 21 -4.90 -7.64 -12.75
N ARG A 22 -4.90 -8.92 -12.34
CA ARG A 22 -3.75 -9.51 -11.65
C ARG A 22 -2.53 -9.62 -12.57
N VAL A 23 -2.73 -9.98 -13.84
CA VAL A 23 -1.66 -10.04 -14.84
C VAL A 23 -1.06 -8.66 -15.07
N LEU A 24 -1.90 -7.63 -15.22
CA LEU A 24 -1.44 -6.24 -15.36
C LEU A 24 -0.70 -5.76 -14.11
N ASP A 25 -1.21 -6.07 -12.91
CA ASP A 25 -0.56 -5.71 -11.65
C ASP A 25 0.84 -6.34 -11.55
N ILE A 26 1.01 -7.61 -11.93
CA ILE A 26 2.32 -8.28 -11.95
C ILE A 26 3.22 -7.67 -13.03
N PHE A 27 2.71 -7.51 -14.26
CA PHE A 27 3.49 -6.99 -15.39
C PHE A 27 4.03 -5.59 -15.11
N PHE A 28 3.16 -4.65 -14.75
CA PHE A 28 3.58 -3.29 -14.43
C PHE A 28 4.36 -3.23 -13.11
N GLY A 29 4.06 -4.09 -12.13
CA GLY A 29 4.80 -4.20 -10.88
C GLY A 29 6.26 -4.58 -11.11
N VAL A 30 6.50 -5.63 -11.90
CA VAL A 30 7.86 -6.08 -12.26
C VAL A 30 8.56 -5.03 -13.12
N PHE A 31 7.88 -4.49 -14.14
CA PHE A 31 8.43 -3.47 -15.01
C PHE A 31 8.89 -2.23 -14.21
N LEU A 32 8.03 -1.68 -13.35
CA LEU A 32 8.36 -0.52 -12.53
C LEU A 32 9.45 -0.84 -11.50
N LEU A 33 9.47 -2.03 -10.90
CA LEU A 33 10.55 -2.43 -9.99
C LEU A 33 11.91 -2.42 -10.70
N VAL A 34 11.98 -2.95 -11.92
CA VAL A 34 13.23 -2.95 -12.70
C VAL A 34 13.63 -1.53 -13.07
N CYS A 35 12.73 -0.76 -13.68
CA CYS A 35 13.01 0.60 -14.15
C CYS A 35 13.35 1.57 -13.01
N LEU A 36 12.70 1.43 -11.84
CA LEU A 36 12.91 2.31 -10.69
C LEU A 36 13.96 1.77 -9.72
N SER A 37 14.51 0.57 -9.93
CA SER A 37 15.54 0.00 -9.04
C SER A 37 16.77 0.91 -8.85
N PRO A 38 17.28 1.64 -9.87
CA PRO A 38 18.42 2.55 -9.64
C PRO A 38 18.04 3.71 -8.73
N LEU A 39 16.85 4.28 -8.90
CA LEU A 39 16.32 5.33 -8.03
C LEU A 39 16.11 4.82 -6.60
N MET A 40 15.53 3.63 -6.45
CA MET A 40 15.32 2.98 -5.15
C MET A 40 16.65 2.74 -4.42
N LEU A 41 17.72 2.41 -5.14
CA LEU A 41 19.07 2.27 -4.56
C LEU A 41 19.61 3.62 -4.06
N VAL A 42 19.46 4.70 -4.84
CA VAL A 42 19.85 6.05 -4.41
C VAL A 42 19.09 6.48 -3.15
N LEU A 43 17.77 6.24 -3.11
CA LEU A 43 16.95 6.53 -1.93
C LEU A 43 17.38 5.70 -0.71
N ALA A 44 17.69 4.41 -0.91
CA ALA A 44 18.18 3.55 0.15
C ALA A 44 19.50 4.05 0.78
N ILE A 45 20.43 4.53 -0.05
CA ILE A 45 21.68 5.15 0.41
C ILE A 45 21.38 6.45 1.16
N TRP A 46 20.51 7.30 0.63
CA TRP A 46 20.15 8.57 1.28
C TRP A 46 19.55 8.33 2.68
N ILE A 47 18.66 7.36 2.83
CA ILE A 47 18.07 6.98 4.13
C ILE A 47 19.14 6.59 5.14
N LYS A 48 20.15 5.82 4.71
CA LYS A 48 21.26 5.37 5.57
C LYS A 48 22.17 6.50 6.02
N ILE A 49 22.27 7.57 5.23
CA ILE A 49 23.02 8.78 5.58
C ILE A 49 22.20 9.65 6.54
N ASP A 50 20.89 9.75 6.32
CA ASP A 50 20.01 10.66 7.07
C ASP A 50 19.67 10.13 8.49
N SER A 51 19.60 8.81 8.68
CA SER A 51 19.33 8.22 10.00
C SER A 51 19.89 6.80 10.17
N LYS A 52 20.16 6.40 11.42
CA LYS A 52 20.51 5.01 11.76
C LYS A 52 19.28 4.10 11.64
N GLY A 53 19.51 2.81 11.35
CA GLY A 53 18.46 1.79 11.26
C GLY A 53 18.30 1.17 9.86
N PRO A 54 17.33 0.25 9.67
CA PRO A 54 17.09 -0.40 8.38
C PRO A 54 16.44 0.53 7.34
N VAL A 55 16.70 0.28 6.05
CA VAL A 55 16.16 1.09 4.94
C VAL A 55 14.64 1.01 4.84
N PHE A 56 14.08 -0.18 5.08
CA PHE A 56 12.66 -0.42 4.97
C PHE A 56 11.94 -0.21 6.30
N PHE A 57 10.79 0.41 6.22
CA PHE A 57 9.76 0.41 7.25
C PHE A 57 8.74 -0.69 6.93
N LEU A 58 8.51 -1.58 7.90
CA LEU A 58 7.60 -2.71 7.78
C LEU A 58 6.44 -2.51 8.75
N GLN A 59 5.21 -2.67 8.28
CA GLN A 59 4.02 -2.57 9.14
C GLN A 59 2.95 -3.59 8.74
N GLU A 60 2.29 -4.19 9.72
CA GLU A 60 1.13 -5.02 9.45
C GLU A 60 -0.08 -4.19 8.99
N ARG A 61 -0.74 -4.66 7.94
CA ARG A 61 -1.97 -4.09 7.38
C ARG A 61 -2.99 -5.18 7.13
N VAL A 62 -4.25 -4.77 7.07
CA VAL A 62 -5.36 -5.64 6.68
C VAL A 62 -5.59 -5.52 5.18
N GLY A 63 -5.49 -6.65 4.49
CA GLY A 63 -5.68 -6.79 3.06
C GLY A 63 -6.99 -7.49 2.71
N ARG A 64 -6.98 -8.19 1.57
CA ARG A 64 -8.16 -8.84 1.01
C ARG A 64 -8.75 -9.88 1.97
N ASN A 65 -10.07 -9.87 2.13
CA ASN A 65 -10.85 -10.76 3.00
C ASN A 65 -10.32 -10.76 4.45
N GLY A 66 -9.89 -9.61 4.96
CA GLY A 66 -9.38 -9.46 6.32
C GLY A 66 -8.00 -10.07 6.57
N LYS A 67 -7.32 -10.63 5.55
CA LYS A 67 -6.00 -11.26 5.73
C LYS A 67 -4.94 -10.21 6.03
N ARG A 68 -4.11 -10.47 7.04
CA ARG A 68 -2.99 -9.61 7.38
C ARG A 68 -1.83 -9.80 6.41
N PHE A 69 -1.16 -8.71 6.06
CA PHE A 69 0.07 -8.72 5.29
C PHE A 69 1.01 -7.62 5.78
N THR A 70 2.31 -7.75 5.49
CA THR A 70 3.30 -6.73 5.81
C THR A 70 3.46 -5.79 4.63
N ILE A 71 3.20 -4.50 4.83
CA ILE A 71 3.46 -3.46 3.83
C ILE A 71 4.94 -3.04 3.88
N TYR A 72 5.54 -2.86 2.70
CA TYR A 72 6.91 -2.35 2.55
C TYR A 72 6.88 -0.86 2.20
N LYS A 73 7.60 -0.05 2.97
CA LYS A 73 7.87 1.36 2.65
C LYS A 73 9.34 1.66 2.86
N PHE A 74 9.83 2.73 2.25
CA PHE A 74 11.09 3.32 2.70
C PHE A 74 10.87 4.00 4.05
N ARG A 75 11.89 3.94 4.89
CA ARG A 75 11.90 4.64 6.16
C ARG A 75 11.96 6.15 5.92
N SER A 76 10.93 6.85 6.37
CA SER A 76 10.86 8.32 6.33
C SER A 76 10.91 8.97 7.72
N MET A 77 11.04 8.18 8.78
CA MET A 77 11.07 8.61 10.17
C MET A 77 12.27 8.00 10.88
N SER A 78 12.79 8.67 11.91
CA SER A 78 13.90 8.14 12.73
C SER A 78 13.51 6.83 13.43
N ASP A 79 14.50 6.02 13.81
CA ASP A 79 14.27 4.72 14.48
C ASP A 79 13.61 4.88 15.85
N ASP A 80 13.78 6.03 16.48
CA ASP A 80 13.17 6.36 17.78
C ASP A 80 11.66 6.66 17.66
N ALA A 81 11.10 6.66 16.44
CA ALA A 81 9.67 6.89 16.21
C ALA A 81 8.82 5.71 16.69
N PRO A 82 7.69 5.95 17.38
CA PRO A 82 6.77 4.88 17.74
C PRO A 82 6.21 4.19 16.47
N HIS A 83 6.30 2.87 16.36
CA HIS A 83 5.90 2.12 15.16
C HIS A 83 4.36 2.06 14.91
N GLN A 84 3.54 2.46 15.88
CA GLN A 84 2.07 2.32 15.85
C GLN A 84 1.34 3.62 16.25
N ILE A 85 1.66 4.72 15.56
CA ILE A 85 1.01 6.01 15.82
C ILE A 85 -0.42 5.98 15.28
N ALA A 86 -1.40 6.20 16.14
CA ALA A 86 -2.79 6.43 15.74
C ALA A 86 -2.95 7.84 15.15
N THR A 87 -3.94 8.05 14.29
CA THR A 87 -4.23 9.36 13.66
C THR A 87 -4.33 10.52 14.65
N SER A 88 -4.70 10.25 15.91
CA SER A 88 -4.82 11.22 17.01
C SER A 88 -3.49 11.79 17.54
N GLU A 89 -2.34 11.20 17.18
CA GLU A 89 -1.01 11.60 17.70
C GLU A 89 -0.10 12.19 16.59
N PHE A 90 -0.70 12.62 15.49
CA PHE A 90 0.00 13.01 14.26
C PHE A 90 0.98 14.18 14.45
N ASP A 91 0.66 15.18 15.28
CA ASP A 91 1.52 16.35 15.48
C ASP A 91 2.83 16.00 16.22
N ALA A 92 2.78 15.06 17.16
CA ALA A 92 3.98 14.55 17.82
C ALA A 92 4.84 13.71 16.85
N ALA A 93 4.19 13.00 15.92
CA ALA A 93 4.85 12.16 14.92
C ALA A 93 5.72 12.97 13.94
N LEU A 94 5.33 14.21 13.62
CA LEU A 94 6.05 15.07 12.68
C LEU A 94 7.51 15.33 13.11
N ARG A 95 7.78 15.31 14.43
CA ARG A 95 9.12 15.54 14.99
C ARG A 95 10.12 14.44 14.63
N TYR A 96 9.64 13.25 14.31
CA TYR A 96 10.47 12.10 13.95
C TYR A 96 10.73 12.00 12.44
N ILE A 97 10.09 12.83 11.61
CA ILE A 97 10.32 12.82 10.17
C ILE A 97 11.72 13.38 9.88
N THR A 98 12.54 12.60 9.17
CA THR A 98 13.89 13.01 8.79
C THR A 98 13.85 14.01 7.61
N ARG A 99 14.97 14.65 7.30
CA ARG A 99 14.99 15.67 6.22
C ARG A 99 14.71 15.03 4.86
N GLY A 100 15.35 13.91 4.55
CA GLY A 100 15.05 13.12 3.36
C GLY A 100 13.66 12.48 3.42
N GLY A 101 13.23 12.08 4.62
CA GLY A 101 11.90 11.54 4.89
C GLY A 101 10.77 12.50 4.49
N ARG A 102 10.93 13.80 4.72
CA ARG A 102 9.97 14.82 4.30
C ARG A 102 9.78 14.83 2.78
N VAL A 103 10.88 14.90 2.03
CA VAL A 103 10.86 14.92 0.56
C VAL A 103 10.23 13.63 0.03
N MET A 104 10.60 12.48 0.56
CA MET A 104 10.05 11.20 0.11
C MET A 104 8.54 11.09 0.33
N ARG A 105 8.01 11.63 1.44
CA ARG A 105 6.56 11.63 1.72
C ARG A 105 5.80 12.60 0.82
N GLU A 106 6.34 13.79 0.59
CA GLU A 106 5.72 14.80 -0.29
C GLU A 106 5.65 14.32 -1.74
N THR A 107 6.64 13.52 -2.16
CA THR A 107 6.73 12.94 -3.51
C THR A 107 6.19 11.51 -3.61
N SER A 108 5.70 10.93 -2.50
CA SER A 108 5.29 9.52 -2.39
C SER A 108 6.38 8.49 -2.78
N LEU A 109 7.64 8.91 -2.83
CA LEU A 109 8.77 8.02 -3.09
C LEU A 109 8.96 6.99 -1.98
N ASP A 110 8.48 7.28 -0.76
CA ASP A 110 8.52 6.32 0.35
C ASP A 110 7.66 5.07 0.09
N GLU A 111 6.72 5.14 -0.85
CA GLU A 111 5.80 4.07 -1.19
C GLU A 111 6.30 3.13 -2.28
N LEU A 112 7.41 3.44 -2.96
CA LEU A 112 7.96 2.60 -4.03
C LEU A 112 8.17 1.13 -3.63
N PRO A 113 8.61 0.79 -2.40
CA PRO A 113 8.74 -0.61 -2.00
C PRO A 113 7.41 -1.40 -1.98
N GLN A 114 6.25 -0.72 -1.96
CA GLN A 114 4.94 -1.37 -2.06
C GLN A 114 4.74 -2.08 -3.42
N LEU A 115 5.51 -1.75 -4.45
CA LEU A 115 5.52 -2.50 -5.71
C LEU A 115 5.86 -3.99 -5.47
N ILE A 116 6.66 -4.30 -4.46
CA ILE A 116 6.93 -5.68 -4.02
C ILE A 116 5.64 -6.35 -3.52
N ASN A 117 4.82 -5.63 -2.74
CA ASN A 117 3.52 -6.14 -2.29
C ASN A 117 2.56 -6.38 -3.47
N VAL A 118 2.60 -5.51 -4.48
CA VAL A 118 1.82 -5.70 -5.72
C VAL A 118 2.27 -6.97 -6.42
N VAL A 119 3.57 -7.17 -6.66
CA VAL A 119 4.06 -8.38 -7.33
C VAL A 119 3.75 -9.65 -6.51
N LYS A 120 3.89 -9.62 -5.18
CA LYS A 120 3.52 -10.74 -4.28
C LYS A 120 2.03 -11.08 -4.28
N GLY A 121 1.16 -10.12 -4.61
CA GLY A 121 -0.29 -10.29 -4.59
C GLY A 121 -0.96 -9.93 -3.28
N ASP A 122 -0.21 -9.30 -2.38
CA ASP A 122 -0.74 -8.70 -1.15
C ASP A 122 -1.55 -7.44 -1.47
N MET A 123 -1.12 -6.69 -2.49
CA MET A 123 -1.70 -5.43 -2.96
C MET A 123 -1.94 -5.45 -4.48
N SER A 124 -2.61 -4.40 -4.95
CA SER A 124 -2.84 -4.07 -6.35
C SER A 124 -2.48 -2.59 -6.58
N PHE A 125 -2.29 -2.15 -7.82
CA PHE A 125 -2.11 -0.72 -8.08
C PHE A 125 -3.34 0.11 -7.67
N ILE A 126 -4.53 -0.41 -8.01
CA ILE A 126 -5.82 0.24 -7.77
C ILE A 126 -6.66 -0.60 -6.82
N GLY A 127 -7.06 -0.03 -5.69
CA GLY A 127 -7.86 -0.68 -4.66
C GLY A 127 -8.03 0.18 -3.40
N PRO A 128 -8.82 -0.27 -2.41
CA PRO A 128 -9.01 0.47 -1.17
C PRO A 128 -7.70 0.57 -0.37
N ARG A 129 -7.47 1.68 0.32
CA ARG A 129 -6.25 1.91 1.12
C ARG A 129 -6.04 0.80 2.16
N PRO A 130 -4.88 0.16 2.30
CA PRO A 130 -4.65 -0.84 3.34
C PRO A 130 -4.72 -0.20 4.74
N LEU A 131 -5.55 -0.74 5.64
CA LEU A 131 -5.77 -0.19 6.99
C LEU A 131 -4.90 -0.88 8.03
N ILE A 132 -4.63 -0.19 9.13
CA ILE A 132 -3.92 -0.77 10.28
C ILE A 132 -4.94 -1.60 11.09
N PRO A 133 -4.57 -2.76 11.67
CA PRO A 133 -5.49 -3.58 12.47
C PRO A 133 -6.19 -2.83 13.62
N LYS A 134 -5.58 -1.75 14.14
CA LYS A 134 -6.12 -0.90 15.20
C LYS A 134 -7.33 -0.07 14.75
N GLU A 135 -7.57 0.08 13.46
CA GLU A 135 -8.68 0.88 12.90
C GLU A 135 -10.00 0.06 12.82
N GLU A 136 -10.40 -0.57 13.93
CA GLU A 136 -11.52 -1.53 13.98
C GLU A 136 -12.83 -0.98 13.41
N LYS A 137 -13.16 0.28 13.71
CA LYS A 137 -14.39 0.91 13.21
C LYS A 137 -14.44 0.93 11.68
N VAL A 138 -13.35 1.33 11.03
CA VAL A 138 -13.27 1.43 9.57
C VAL A 138 -13.23 0.04 8.95
N LEU A 139 -12.54 -0.91 9.58
CA LEU A 139 -12.53 -2.31 9.15
C LEU A 139 -13.93 -2.93 9.16
N ARG A 140 -14.72 -2.72 10.21
CA ARG A 140 -16.11 -3.20 10.26
C ARG A 140 -16.98 -2.60 9.15
N LEU A 141 -16.83 -1.31 8.87
CA LEU A 141 -17.54 -0.64 7.77
C LEU A 141 -17.15 -1.22 6.39
N ARG A 142 -15.86 -1.54 6.20
CA ARG A 142 -15.38 -2.16 4.96
C ARG A 142 -15.84 -3.60 4.77
N HIS A 143 -15.95 -4.33 5.86
CA HIS A 143 -16.54 -5.66 5.83
C HIS A 143 -18.03 -5.54 5.44
N ALA A 144 -18.77 -4.64 6.08
CA ALA A 144 -20.20 -4.44 5.81
C ALA A 144 -20.50 -3.98 4.37
N ASN A 145 -19.64 -3.18 3.75
CA ASN A 145 -19.82 -2.70 2.38
C ASN A 145 -19.13 -3.57 1.31
N GLY A 146 -18.46 -4.66 1.70
CA GLY A 146 -17.78 -5.59 0.79
C GLY A 146 -16.49 -5.07 0.16
N ALA A 147 -15.95 -3.93 0.59
CA ALA A 147 -14.70 -3.36 0.06
C ALA A 147 -13.49 -4.26 0.32
N GLU A 148 -13.53 -5.11 1.35
CA GLU A 148 -12.45 -6.08 1.62
C GLU A 148 -12.38 -7.23 0.61
N SER A 149 -13.38 -7.40 -0.26
CA SER A 149 -13.41 -8.48 -1.26
C SER A 149 -12.34 -8.34 -2.36
N VAL A 150 -11.73 -7.16 -2.48
CA VAL A 150 -10.65 -6.85 -3.43
C VAL A 150 -9.32 -6.61 -2.73
N ALA A 151 -8.22 -6.79 -3.47
CA ALA A 151 -6.90 -6.46 -2.94
C ALA A 151 -6.80 -4.95 -2.66
N PRO A 152 -6.16 -4.55 -1.54
CA PRO A 152 -5.90 -3.15 -1.26
C PRO A 152 -5.01 -2.52 -2.34
N GLY A 153 -5.16 -1.21 -2.53
CA GLY A 153 -4.48 -0.43 -3.55
C GLY A 153 -3.32 0.40 -3.02
N ILE A 154 -2.35 0.70 -3.89
CA ILE A 154 -1.45 1.86 -3.71
C ILE A 154 -2.27 3.15 -3.82
N THR A 155 -3.14 3.22 -4.82
CA THR A 155 -4.14 4.28 -5.00
C THR A 155 -5.53 3.68 -5.17
N GLY A 156 -6.57 4.48 -5.03
CA GLY A 156 -7.94 4.03 -5.26
C GLY A 156 -8.99 5.02 -4.77
N LEU A 157 -10.24 4.65 -4.99
CA LEU A 157 -11.38 5.42 -4.48
C LEU A 157 -11.48 5.22 -2.95
N ALA A 158 -11.73 6.33 -2.25
CA ALA A 158 -11.85 6.40 -0.81
C ALA A 158 -13.19 5.84 -0.33
#